data_AF-A0A8S4QT43-F1
#
_entry.id   AF-A0A8S4QT43-F1
#
_cell.length_a   1.000
_cell.length_b   1.000
_cell.length_c   1.000
_cell.angle_alpha   90.00
_cell.angle_beta   90.00
_cell.angle_gamma   90.00
#
_symmetry.space_group_name_H-M   'P 1'
#
loop_
_entity.id
_entity.type
_entity.pdbx_description
1 polymer ?
#
loop_
_entity_poly.entity_id
_entity_poly.type
_entity_poly.pdbx_seq_one_letter_code
_entity_poly.pdbx_strand_id
1 'polypeptide(L)'
;HSAISISSNLSFGQCIESKAKTAGKKLGILNKVKRYFTPEQLLTLYQAQVRSCMEYCSHLWDGSAKYQLDALDSVDRRARRLIGNDLVVSRLQSLEHRRKVACLAVFYKIHFGECAQELFDLVKPSP
;
A
#
# COMPACT_ATOMS: atom_id res chain seq x y z
N HIS A 1 6.75 -16.36 -6.87
CA HIS A 1 6.80 -15.59 -8.13
C HIS A 1 5.51 -14.76 -8.26
N SER A 2 5.52 -13.51 -7.80
CA SER A 2 4.35 -12.63 -7.88
C SER A 2 4.47 -11.80 -9.16
N ALA A 3 3.70 -12.17 -10.19
CA ALA A 3 3.69 -11.49 -11.48
C ALA A 3 3.27 -10.02 -11.31
N ILE A 4 4.20 -9.10 -11.56
CA ILE A 4 3.90 -7.70 -11.86
C ILE A 4 3.72 -7.66 -13.37
N SER A 5 2.47 -7.66 -13.86
CA SER A 5 2.19 -7.37 -15.26
C SER A 5 2.40 -5.87 -15.47
N ILE A 6 3.61 -5.49 -15.89
CA ILE A 6 3.91 -4.14 -16.36
C ILE A 6 3.32 -4.04 -17.77
N SER A 7 2.04 -3.68 -17.87
CA SER A 7 1.41 -3.40 -19.15
C SER A 7 2.10 -2.19 -19.77
N SER A 8 2.54 -2.32 -21.03
CA SER A 8 3.16 -1.26 -21.85
C SER A 8 2.25 -0.05 -22.12
N ASN A 9 1.02 -0.05 -21.57
CA ASN A 9 0.04 1.02 -21.63
C ASN A 9 -0.28 1.64 -20.25
N LEU A 10 0.64 1.61 -19.27
CA LEU A 10 0.72 2.46 -18.07
C LEU A 10 -0.62 3.01 -17.49
N SER A 11 -1.65 2.18 -17.39
CA SER A 11 -2.88 2.55 -16.68
C SER A 11 -2.69 2.19 -15.22
N PHE A 12 -1.92 3.02 -14.50
CA PHE A 12 -1.71 2.86 -13.06
C PHE A 12 -3.01 2.63 -12.30
N GLY A 13 -4.11 3.25 -12.76
CA GLY A 13 -5.47 2.99 -12.29
C GLY A 13 -5.89 1.52 -12.29
N GLN A 14 -5.67 0.76 -13.37
CA GLN A 14 -6.04 -0.66 -13.43
C GLN A 14 -5.23 -1.49 -12.43
N CYS A 15 -3.95 -1.16 -12.24
CA CYS A 15 -3.10 -1.81 -11.25
C CYS A 15 -3.59 -1.49 -9.82
N ILE A 16 -3.89 -0.21 -9.53
CA ILE A 16 -4.46 0.22 -8.25
C ILE A 16 -5.76 -0.51 -7.97
N GLU A 17 -6.69 -0.54 -8.92
CA GLU A 17 -7.97 -1.21 -8.77
C GLU A 17 -7.82 -2.70 -8.52
N SER A 18 -6.93 -3.38 -9.27
CA SER A 18 -6.65 -4.80 -9.09
C SER A 18 -6.10 -5.11 -7.68
N LYS A 19 -5.22 -4.25 -7.18
CA LYS A 19 -4.66 -4.36 -5.83
C LYS A 19 -5.69 -4.05 -4.75
N ALA A 20 -6.50 -3.00 -4.92
CA ALA A 20 -7.62 -2.68 -4.04
C ALA A 20 -8.63 -3.83 -3.97
N LYS A 21 -8.95 -4.46 -5.12
CA LYS A 21 -9.82 -5.64 -5.20
C LYS A 21 -9.23 -6.83 -4.45
N THR A 22 -7.93 -7.07 -4.60
CA THR A 22 -7.22 -8.15 -3.90
C THR A 22 -7.20 -7.92 -2.39
N ALA A 23 -6.86 -6.71 -1.94
CA ALA A 23 -6.89 -6.32 -0.54
C ALA A 23 -8.32 -6.42 0.03
N GLY A 24 -9.32 -5.99 -0.72
CA GLY A 24 -10.74 -6.11 -0.35
C GLY A 24 -11.18 -7.57 -0.15
N LYS A 25 -10.73 -8.50 -1.01
CA LYS A 25 -11.00 -9.95 -0.83
C LYS A 25 -10.39 -10.48 0.45
N LYS A 26 -9.12 -10.15 0.73
CA LYS A 26 -8.43 -10.55 1.97
C LYS A 26 -9.13 -10.00 3.20
N LEU A 27 -9.55 -8.74 3.14
CA LEU A 27 -10.34 -8.11 4.21
C LEU A 27 -11.70 -8.80 4.41
N GLY A 28 -12.35 -9.22 3.31
CA GLY A 28 -13.59 -9.99 3.37
C GLY A 28 -13.42 -11.33 4.09
N ILE A 29 -12.31 -12.03 3.87
CA ILE A 29 -11.96 -13.25 4.62
C ILE A 29 -11.77 -12.91 6.10
N LEU A 30 -10.99 -11.88 6.41
CA LEU A 30 -10.76 -11.44 7.80
C LEU A 30 -12.08 -11.10 8.51
N ASN A 31 -13.02 -10.45 7.82
CA ASN A 31 -14.33 -10.12 8.37
C ASN A 31 -15.14 -11.36 8.76
N LYS A 32 -15.05 -12.45 7.97
CA LYS A 32 -15.76 -13.70 8.28
C LYS A 32 -15.23 -14.37 9.55
N VAL A 33 -13.94 -14.25 9.80
CA VAL A 33 -13.27 -14.88 10.95
C VAL A 33 -13.09 -13.94 12.13
N LYS A 34 -13.54 -12.68 12.05
CA LYS A 34 -13.20 -11.64 13.03
C LYS A 34 -13.56 -11.97 14.47
N ARG A 35 -14.62 -12.77 14.68
CA ARG A 35 -15.11 -13.18 16.01
C ARG A 35 -14.11 -14.03 16.80
N TYR A 36 -13.08 -14.57 16.14
CA TYR A 36 -12.06 -15.39 16.77
C TYR A 36 -10.82 -14.60 17.19
N PHE A 37 -10.81 -13.27 16.98
CA PHE A 37 -9.64 -12.43 17.21
C PHE A 37 -9.97 -11.22 18.07
N THR A 38 -9.02 -10.83 18.90
CA THR A 38 -9.02 -9.53 19.59
C THR A 38 -8.79 -8.38 18.60
N PRO A 39 -9.19 -7.14 18.92
CA PRO A 39 -8.88 -5.98 18.09
C PRO A 39 -7.38 -5.84 17.74
N GLU A 40 -6.49 -6.16 18.67
CA GLU A 40 -5.03 -6.12 18.49
C GLU A 40 -4.54 -7.18 17.50
N GLN A 41 -5.09 -8.39 17.57
CA GLN A 41 -4.82 -9.45 16.60
C GLN A 41 -5.38 -9.09 15.22
N LEU A 42 -6.58 -8.50 15.15
CA LEU A 42 -7.17 -8.02 13.91
C LEU A 42 -6.33 -6.91 13.27
N LEU A 43 -5.82 -5.99 14.08
CA LEU A 43 -4.88 -4.96 13.65
C LEU A 43 -3.62 -5.58 13.03
N THR A 44 -3.02 -6.55 13.73
CA THR A 44 -1.80 -7.24 13.27
C THR A 44 -2.04 -7.99 11.95
N LEU A 45 -3.16 -8.73 11.86
CA LEU A 45 -3.56 -9.44 10.65
C LEU A 45 -3.85 -8.49 9.49
N TYR A 46 -4.52 -7.37 9.76
CA TYR A 46 -4.75 -6.32 8.78
C TYR A 46 -3.42 -5.79 8.22
N GLN A 47 -2.48 -5.41 9.10
CA GLN A 47 -1.18 -4.88 8.69
C GLN A 47 -0.39 -5.89 7.85
N ALA A 48 -0.30 -7.13 8.33
CA ALA A 48 0.51 -8.17 7.69
C ALA A 48 -0.07 -8.64 6.35
N GLN A 49 -1.39 -8.78 6.24
CA GLN A 49 -2.00 -9.45 5.09
C GLN A 49 -2.70 -8.52 4.11
N VAL A 50 -3.36 -7.47 4.59
CA VAL A 50 -4.21 -6.59 3.76
C VAL A 50 -3.46 -5.30 3.42
N ARG A 51 -2.94 -4.62 4.44
CA ARG A 51 -2.25 -3.33 4.30
C ARG A 51 -0.96 -3.48 3.49
N SER A 52 -0.16 -4.50 3.78
CA SER A 52 1.04 -4.84 3.01
C SER A 52 0.80 -4.95 1.50
N CYS A 53 -0.35 -5.49 1.08
CA CYS A 53 -0.71 -5.61 -0.34
C CYS A 53 -0.97 -4.26 -1.02
N MET A 54 -1.41 -3.26 -0.26
CA MET A 54 -1.69 -1.91 -0.75
C MET A 54 -0.47 -0.99 -0.64
N GLU A 55 0.46 -1.30 0.26
CA GLU A 55 1.73 -0.58 0.41
C GLU A 55 2.80 -1.10 -0.56
N TYR A 56 2.73 -2.37 -0.95
CA TYR A 56 3.60 -2.94 -1.97
C TYR A 56 3.46 -2.18 -3.29
N CYS A 57 4.55 -1.61 -3.79
CA CYS A 57 4.64 -0.72 -4.95
C CYS A 57 4.09 0.72 -4.76
N SER A 58 3.93 1.22 -3.53
CA SER A 58 3.58 2.63 -3.19
C SER A 58 4.26 3.69 -4.07
N HIS A 59 5.51 3.50 -4.45
CA HIS A 59 6.30 4.43 -5.26
C HIS A 59 5.93 4.44 -6.75
N LEU A 60 5.37 3.35 -7.29
CA LEU A 60 4.99 3.29 -8.71
C LEU A 60 3.73 4.10 -9.02
N TRP A 61 2.84 4.22 -8.05
CA TRP A 61 1.50 4.80 -8.23
C TRP A 61 1.25 6.06 -7.38
N ASP A 62 2.23 6.59 -6.64
CA ASP A 62 2.07 7.85 -5.89
C ASP A 62 1.81 9.06 -6.82
N GLY A 63 2.22 8.96 -8.08
CA GLY A 63 1.86 9.92 -9.15
C GLY A 63 0.47 9.72 -9.78
N SER A 64 -0.34 8.79 -9.26
CA SER A 64 -1.68 8.49 -9.80
C SER A 64 -2.72 9.50 -9.34
N ALA A 65 -3.83 9.60 -10.08
CA ALA A 65 -4.90 10.53 -9.72
C ALA A 65 -5.53 10.16 -8.37
N LYS A 66 -5.90 11.18 -7.58
CA LYS A 66 -6.45 11.02 -6.22
C LYS A 66 -7.62 10.03 -6.16
N TYR A 67 -8.53 10.09 -7.13
CA TYR A 67 -9.68 9.18 -7.21
C TYR A 67 -9.30 7.70 -7.39
N GLN A 68 -8.13 7.42 -7.97
CA GLN A 68 -7.62 6.05 -8.12
C GLN A 68 -7.12 5.54 -6.77
N LEU A 69 -6.41 6.40 -6.03
CA LEU A 69 -5.92 6.10 -4.68
C LEU A 69 -7.05 5.93 -3.66
N ASP A 70 -8.20 6.59 -3.86
CA ASP A 70 -9.40 6.46 -3.02
C ASP A 70 -9.90 5.01 -2.92
N ALA A 71 -9.65 4.17 -3.94
CA ALA A 71 -9.99 2.75 -3.90
C ALA A 71 -9.22 2.00 -2.80
N LEU A 72 -7.95 2.34 -2.59
CA LEU A 72 -7.11 1.79 -1.52
C LEU A 72 -7.54 2.35 -0.16
N ASP A 73 -7.79 3.66 -0.08
CA ASP A 73 -8.22 4.32 1.14
C ASP A 73 -9.62 3.84 1.60
N SER A 74 -10.48 3.42 0.66
CA SER A 74 -11.75 2.74 0.95
C SER A 74 -11.58 1.37 1.61
N VAL A 75 -10.52 0.63 1.27
CA VAL A 75 -10.20 -0.64 1.94
C VAL A 75 -9.68 -0.37 3.36
N ASP A 76 -8.80 0.62 3.55
CA ASP A 76 -8.31 1.02 4.89
C ASP A 76 -9.47 1.45 5.80
N ARG A 77 -10.38 2.31 5.31
CA ARG A 77 -11.59 2.72 6.07
C ARG A 77 -12.48 1.54 6.45
N ARG A 78 -12.60 0.53 5.58
CA ARG A 78 -13.35 -0.70 5.91
C ARG A 78 -12.62 -1.52 6.98
N ALA A 79 -11.30 -1.61 6.92
CA ALA A 79 -10.50 -2.31 7.91
C ALA A 79 -10.57 -1.65 9.29
N ARG A 80 -10.48 -0.32 9.36
CA ARG A 80 -10.65 0.44 10.61
C ARG A 80 -12.00 0.15 11.28
N ARG A 81 -13.09 0.17 10.49
CA ARG A 81 -14.44 -0.20 10.98
C ARG A 81 -14.54 -1.66 11.43
N LEU A 82 -13.85 -2.56 10.75
CA LEU A 82 -13.81 -3.99 11.10
C LEU A 82 -13.14 -4.21 12.46
N ILE A 83 -12.04 -3.51 12.73
CA ILE A 83 -11.31 -3.59 14.01
C ILE A 83 -12.17 -3.00 15.14
N GLY A 84 -12.88 -1.90 14.89
CA GLY A 84 -13.93 -1.39 15.77
C GLY A 84 -13.46 -0.91 17.14
N ASN A 85 -12.16 -0.61 17.30
CA ASN A 85 -11.58 -0.09 18.53
C ASN A 85 -10.70 1.13 18.21
N ASP A 86 -11.12 2.31 18.66
CA ASP A 86 -10.47 3.58 18.31
C ASP A 86 -9.05 3.72 18.91
N LEU A 87 -8.81 3.17 20.11
CA LEU A 87 -7.48 3.18 20.74
C LEU A 87 -6.48 2.30 19.98
N VAL A 88 -6.96 1.21 19.39
CA VAL A 88 -6.14 0.31 18.56
C VAL A 88 -5.92 0.91 17.18
N VAL A 89 -6.98 1.45 16.58
CA VAL A 89 -6.96 2.04 15.24
C VAL A 89 -6.17 3.35 15.19
N SER A 90 -6.13 4.13 16.26
CA SER A 90 -5.33 5.38 16.32
C SER A 90 -3.83 5.13 16.13
N ARG A 91 -3.34 3.92 16.44
CA ARG A 91 -1.95 3.50 16.18
C ARG A 91 -1.63 3.31 14.70
N LEU A 92 -2.66 3.17 13.85
CA LEU A 92 -2.48 3.05 12.40
C LEU A 92 -2.31 4.42 11.77
N GLN A 93 -1.08 4.69 11.30
CA GLN A 93 -0.80 5.78 10.36
C GLN A 93 -1.70 5.66 9.11
N SER A 94 -2.00 6.77 8.43
CA SER A 94 -2.78 6.72 7.19
C SER A 94 -2.00 6.01 6.08
N LEU A 95 -2.71 5.42 5.10
CA LEU A 95 -2.07 4.83 3.92
C LEU A 95 -1.32 5.90 3.13
N GLU A 96 -1.91 7.09 2.98
CA GLU A 96 -1.26 8.23 2.33
C GLU A 96 0.09 8.58 2.98
N HIS A 97 0.14 8.71 4.30
CA HIS A 97 1.38 9.02 5.01
C HIS A 97 2.45 7.96 4.74
N ARG A 98 2.06 6.68 4.79
CA ARG A 98 2.98 5.57 4.53
C ARG A 98 3.47 5.53 3.08
N ARG A 99 2.61 5.83 2.10
CA ARG A 99 3.01 5.97 0.69
C ARG A 99 4.06 7.07 0.53
N LYS A 100 3.81 8.26 1.09
CA LYS A 100 4.74 9.40 1.06
C LYS A 100 6.10 9.05 1.68
N VAL A 101 6.10 8.44 2.87
CA VAL A 101 7.35 8.01 3.54
C VAL A 101 8.11 6.99 2.69
N ALA A 102 7.42 6.03 2.09
CA ALA A 102 8.06 5.03 1.22
C ALA A 102 8.64 5.66 -0.04
N CYS A 103 7.94 6.62 -0.67
CA CYS A 103 8.47 7.37 -1.81
C CYS A 103 9.72 8.16 -1.44
N LEU A 104 9.68 8.91 -0.33
CA LEU A 104 10.83 9.67 0.17
C LEU A 104 12.04 8.77 0.47
N ALA A 105 11.80 7.60 1.06
CA ALA A 105 12.87 6.63 1.33
C ALA A 105 13.52 6.12 0.03
N VAL A 106 12.74 5.92 -1.04
CA VAL A 106 13.28 5.55 -2.36
C VAL A 106 14.08 6.71 -2.97
N PHE A 107 13.55 7.92 -2.95
CA PHE A 107 14.26 9.11 -3.47
C PHE A 107 15.57 9.38 -2.73
N TYR A 108 15.57 9.25 -1.39
CA TYR A 108 16.78 9.36 -0.58
C TYR A 108 17.84 8.35 -1.03
N LYS A 109 17.48 7.07 -1.15
CA LYS A 109 18.41 6.03 -1.57
C LYS A 109 18.97 6.28 -2.97
N ILE A 110 18.14 6.75 -3.89
CA ILE A 110 18.58 7.13 -5.24
C ILE A 110 19.58 8.30 -5.18
N HIS A 111 19.26 9.34 -4.42
CA HIS A 111 20.11 10.53 -4.30
C HIS A 111 21.50 10.23 -3.72
N PHE A 112 21.58 9.32 -2.74
CA PHE A 112 22.83 8.96 -2.07
C PHE A 112 23.53 7.72 -2.68
N GLY A 113 23.01 7.18 -3.79
CA GLY A 113 23.60 6.01 -4.45
C GLY A 113 23.45 4.70 -3.67
N GLU A 114 22.56 4.63 -2.69
CA GLU A 114 22.19 3.42 -1.94
C GLU A 114 21.09 2.60 -2.66
N CYS A 115 21.00 2.75 -3.99
CA CYS A 115 20.05 2.03 -4.83
C CYS A 115 20.77 1.04 -5.76
N ALA A 116 20.00 0.18 -6.43
CA ALA A 116 20.54 -0.71 -7.44
C ALA A 116 21.14 0.10 -8.60
N GLN A 117 22.24 -0.38 -9.18
CA GLN A 117 23.00 0.35 -10.20
C GLN A 117 22.11 0.73 -11.39
N GLU A 118 21.18 -0.14 -11.78
CA GLU A 118 20.24 0.09 -12.88
C GLU A 118 19.32 1.30 -12.62
N LEU A 119 18.96 1.56 -11.36
CA LEU A 119 18.16 2.73 -10.97
C LEU A 119 19.02 3.99 -10.89
N PHE A 120 20.26 3.86 -10.44
CA PHE A 120 21.20 4.97 -10.36
C PHE A 120 21.52 5.52 -11.76
N ASP A 121 21.78 4.63 -12.72
CA ASP A 121 22.14 4.99 -14.10
C ASP A 121 20.99 5.69 -14.86
N LEU A 122 19.73 5.45 -14.44
CA LEU A 122 18.55 6.13 -15.00
C LEU A 122 18.41 7.58 -14.52
N VAL A 123 18.97 7.91 -13.36
CA VAL A 123 18.98 9.28 -12.84
C VAL A 123 20.24 9.95 -13.34
N LYS A 124 20.12 10.67 -14.46
CA LYS A 124 21.24 11.49 -14.97
C LYS A 124 21.77 12.35 -13.82
N PRO A 125 23.10 12.39 -13.59
CA PRO A 125 23.67 13.30 -12.61
C PRO A 125 23.21 14.73 -12.97
N SER A 126 22.61 15.43 -12.01
CA SER A 126 22.35 16.86 -12.18
C SER A 126 23.68 17.58 -12.38
N PRO A 127 23.77 18.54 -13.32
CA PRO A 127 24.94 19.40 -13.47
C PRO A 127 25.17 20.28 -12.23
#